data_AF-A0A0H2THM4-F1
#
_entry.id   AF-A0A0H2THM4-F1
#
_cell.length_a   1.000
_cell.length_b   1.000
_cell.length_c   1.000
_cell.angle_alpha   90.00
_cell.angle_beta   90.00
_cell.angle_gamma   90.00
#
_symmetry.space_group_name_H-M   'P 1'
#
loop_
_entity.id
_entity.type
_entity.pdbx_description
1 polymer ?
#
loop_
_entity_poly.entity_id
_entity_poly.type
_entity_poly.pdbx_seq_one_letter_code
_entity_poly.pdbx_strand_id
1 'polypeptide(L)'
;MRLKDIQQLELPPSADMHVHLRQDKLMELVTPEIRNGGVDTVYVMPNLQPPVTTVARALEVRSALQAIEPRVNYLMSLYLHPSVTADVVAEAAAAGVSGIK
;
A
#
# COMPACT_ATOMS: atom_id res chain seq x y z
N MET A 1 4.22 -29.78 -16.67
CA MET A 1 3.10 -29.67 -15.71
C MET A 1 2.27 -28.46 -16.12
N ARG A 2 0.96 -28.59 -16.37
CA ARG A 2 0.11 -27.44 -16.74
C ARG A 2 -0.63 -26.99 -15.49
N LEU A 3 -0.68 -25.68 -15.20
CA LEU A 3 -1.36 -25.14 -14.01
C LEU A 3 -2.83 -25.61 -13.91
N LYS A 4 -3.52 -25.74 -15.05
CA LYS A 4 -4.92 -26.19 -15.10
C LYS A 4 -5.18 -27.61 -14.59
N ASP A 5 -4.14 -28.43 -14.49
CA ASP A 5 -4.24 -29.82 -14.01
C ASP A 5 -3.85 -29.93 -12.51
N ILE A 6 -3.54 -28.80 -11.85
CA ILE A 6 -3.17 -28.74 -10.43
C ILE A 6 -4.41 -28.44 -9.59
N GLN A 7 -4.71 -29.32 -8.63
CA GLN A 7 -5.87 -29.14 -7.72
C GLN A 7 -5.57 -28.22 -6.53
N GLN A 8 -4.33 -28.21 -6.04
CA GLN A 8 -3.91 -27.39 -4.92
C GLN A 8 -2.46 -26.98 -5.10
N LEU A 9 -2.16 -25.72 -4.78
CA LEU A 9 -0.82 -25.18 -4.69
C LEU A 9 -0.72 -24.40 -3.38
N GLU A 10 0.27 -24.73 -2.57
CA GLU A 10 0.61 -23.93 -1.39
C GLU A 10 1.64 -22.88 -1.81
N LEU A 11 1.35 -21.63 -1.47
CA LEU A 11 2.21 -20.48 -1.75
C LEU A 11 2.52 -19.76 -0.44
N PRO A 12 3.70 -19.15 -0.30
CA PRO A 12 3.86 -18.11 0.71
C PRO A 12 2.84 -16.99 0.46
N PRO A 13 2.55 -16.14 1.46
CA PRO A 13 1.73 -14.97 1.24
C PRO A 13 2.24 -14.17 0.04
N SER A 14 1.32 -13.72 -0.80
CA SER A 14 1.66 -12.98 -2.01
C SER A 14 1.87 -11.50 -1.71
N ALA A 15 2.41 -10.79 -2.68
CA ALA A 15 2.48 -9.34 -2.67
C ALA A 15 1.61 -8.76 -3.79
N ASP A 16 0.77 -7.78 -3.47
CA ASP A 16 0.00 -7.02 -4.45
C ASP A 16 0.64 -5.64 -4.64
N MET A 17 1.28 -5.45 -5.80
CA MET A 17 2.05 -4.23 -6.09
C MET A 17 1.21 -3.09 -6.68
N HIS A 18 -0.13 -3.14 -6.60
CA HIS A 18 -0.98 -2.00 -6.97
C HIS A 18 -2.35 -2.06 -6.27
N VAL A 19 -2.46 -1.42 -5.10
CA VAL A 19 -3.68 -1.50 -4.26
C VAL A 19 -4.28 -0.13 -3.96
N HIS A 20 -5.61 -0.04 -4.01
CA HIS A 20 -6.38 1.15 -3.61
C HIS A 20 -7.16 0.86 -2.33
N LEU A 21 -6.68 1.37 -1.19
CA LEU A 21 -7.30 1.15 0.12
C LEU A 21 -8.24 2.27 0.55
N ARG A 22 -8.33 3.34 -0.25
CA ARG A 22 -9.28 4.45 -0.05
C ARG A 22 -9.09 5.10 1.33
N GLN A 23 -10.14 5.68 1.89
CA GLN A 23 -10.12 6.43 3.15
C GLN A 23 -11.43 6.23 3.91
N ASP A 24 -11.41 6.59 5.21
CA ASP A 24 -12.55 6.55 6.11
C ASP A 24 -13.20 5.15 6.18
N LYS A 25 -14.54 5.06 6.20
CA LYS A 25 -15.29 3.80 6.30
C LYS A 25 -14.93 2.78 5.22
N LEU A 26 -14.52 3.25 4.04
CA LEU A 26 -14.15 2.33 2.96
C LEU A 26 -12.78 1.70 3.23
N MET A 27 -11.85 2.44 3.85
CA MET A 27 -10.57 1.90 4.31
C MET A 27 -10.79 0.81 5.38
N GLU A 28 -11.64 1.08 6.36
CA GLU A 28 -12.01 0.11 7.40
C GLU A 28 -12.60 -1.18 6.79
N LEU A 29 -13.44 -1.04 5.77
CA LEU A 29 -14.08 -2.17 5.09
C LEU A 29 -13.09 -3.01 4.27
N VAL A 30 -12.19 -2.39 3.51
CA VAL A 30 -11.37 -3.11 2.51
C VAL A 30 -10.00 -3.55 3.02
N THR A 31 -9.46 -2.92 4.05
CA THR A 31 -8.11 -3.24 4.55
C THR A 31 -7.99 -4.68 5.07
N PRO A 32 -8.98 -5.27 5.79
CA PRO A 32 -8.92 -6.68 6.18
C PRO A 32 -8.91 -7.66 5.01
N GLU A 33 -9.48 -7.26 3.86
CA GLU A 33 -9.58 -8.13 2.68
C GLU A 33 -8.23 -8.44 2.03
N ILE A 34 -7.19 -7.65 2.33
CA ILE A 34 -5.81 -7.94 1.90
C ILE A 34 -5.39 -9.35 2.36
N ARG A 35 -5.57 -9.64 3.65
CA ARG A 35 -5.22 -10.93 4.25
C ARG A 35 -6.17 -12.04 3.79
N ASN A 36 -7.46 -11.75 3.65
CA ASN A 36 -8.43 -12.71 3.11
C ASN A 36 -8.09 -13.13 1.68
N GLY A 37 -7.48 -12.23 0.89
CA GLY A 37 -6.95 -12.50 -0.44
C GLY A 37 -5.62 -13.27 -0.48
N GLY A 38 -5.04 -13.61 0.67
CA GLY A 38 -3.75 -14.31 0.77
C GLY A 38 -2.52 -13.41 0.55
N VAL A 39 -2.69 -12.09 0.63
CA VAL A 39 -1.62 -11.10 0.48
C VAL A 39 -1.11 -10.67 1.86
N ASP A 40 0.18 -10.42 2.00
CA ASP A 40 0.75 -9.80 3.21
C ASP A 40 1.57 -8.55 2.96
N THR A 41 1.82 -8.22 1.70
CA THR A 41 2.61 -7.05 1.30
C THR A 41 1.86 -6.31 0.21
N VAL A 42 1.62 -5.01 0.40
CA VAL A 42 0.87 -4.20 -0.57
C VAL A 42 1.59 -2.91 -0.93
N TYR A 43 1.60 -2.55 -2.21
CA TYR A 43 2.01 -1.23 -2.69
C TYR A 43 0.80 -0.31 -2.81
N VAL A 44 0.70 0.64 -1.89
CA VAL A 44 -0.49 1.47 -1.69
C VAL A 44 -0.47 2.67 -2.63
N MET A 45 -1.52 2.83 -3.42
CA MET A 45 -1.68 3.93 -4.38
C MET A 45 -2.05 5.25 -3.67
N PRO A 46 -1.53 6.42 -4.11
CA PRO A 46 -1.58 7.67 -3.34
C PRO A 46 -2.72 8.62 -3.77
N ASN A 47 -3.63 8.17 -4.63
CA ASN A 47 -4.70 8.95 -5.26
C ASN A 47 -5.94 9.15 -4.35
N LEU A 48 -5.70 9.47 -3.08
CA LEU A 48 -6.72 9.90 -2.14
C LEU A 48 -7.26 11.30 -2.48
N GLN A 49 -8.26 11.77 -1.74
CA GLN A 49 -8.74 13.15 -1.85
C GLN A 49 -8.58 13.86 -0.50
N PRO A 50 -7.63 14.81 -0.37
CA PRO A 50 -6.59 15.19 -1.35
C PRO A 50 -5.54 14.09 -1.59
N PRO A 51 -4.78 14.14 -2.72
CA PRO A 51 -3.75 13.15 -3.00
C PRO A 51 -2.63 13.18 -1.95
N VAL A 52 -1.99 12.04 -1.73
CA VAL A 52 -0.89 11.91 -0.77
C VAL A 52 0.39 12.43 -1.41
N THR A 53 0.74 13.68 -1.14
CA THR A 53 1.91 14.36 -1.75
C THR A 53 3.03 14.67 -0.75
N THR A 54 2.87 14.33 0.52
CA THR A 54 3.85 14.61 1.59
C THR A 54 4.21 13.33 2.34
N VAL A 55 5.44 13.28 2.86
CA VAL A 55 5.94 12.15 3.66
C VAL A 55 5.10 11.97 4.93
N ALA A 56 4.82 13.06 5.64
CA ALA A 56 3.96 13.05 6.82
C ALA A 56 2.60 12.39 6.55
N ARG A 57 1.93 12.77 5.44
CA ARG A 57 0.64 12.18 5.09
C ARG A 57 0.75 10.69 4.74
N ALA A 58 1.81 10.28 4.05
CA ALA A 58 2.04 8.87 3.76
C ALA A 58 2.22 8.04 5.04
N LEU A 59 2.93 8.57 6.04
CA LEU A 59 3.12 7.91 7.34
C LEU A 59 1.83 7.85 8.17
N GLU A 60 1.03 8.92 8.15
CA GLU A 60 -0.31 8.92 8.78
C GLU A 60 -1.21 7.83 8.19
N VAL A 61 -1.28 7.76 6.86
CA VAL A 61 -2.08 6.74 6.17
C VAL A 61 -1.56 5.35 6.49
N ARG A 62 -0.23 5.14 6.49
CA ARG A 62 0.38 3.87 6.90
C ARG A 62 -0.04 3.47 8.31
N SER A 63 0.01 4.41 9.26
CA SER A 63 -0.38 4.16 10.64
C SER A 63 -1.85 3.80 10.77
N ALA A 64 -2.73 4.46 10.01
CA ALA A 64 -4.17 4.16 10.01
C ALA A 64 -4.44 2.74 9.47
N LEU A 65 -3.78 2.35 8.38
CA LEU A 65 -3.87 1.01 7.81
C LEU A 65 -3.35 -0.07 8.76
N GLN A 66 -2.20 0.18 9.41
CA GLN A 66 -1.62 -0.72 10.40
C GLN A 66 -2.51 -0.88 11.65
N ALA A 67 -3.28 0.14 12.02
CA ALA A 67 -4.23 0.04 13.12
C ALA A 67 -5.41 -0.90 12.80
N ILE A 68 -5.80 -1.00 11.51
CA ILE A 68 -6.88 -1.89 11.05
C ILE A 68 -6.37 -3.32 10.86
N GLU A 69 -5.24 -3.48 10.16
CA GLU A 69 -4.61 -4.80 9.96
C GLU A 69 -3.09 -4.69 10.15
N PRO A 70 -2.57 -5.07 11.33
CA PRO A 70 -1.15 -4.92 11.67
C PRO A 70 -0.25 -5.99 11.04
N ARG A 71 -0.81 -7.06 10.45
CA ARG A 71 -0.04 -8.16 9.87
C ARG A 71 0.33 -7.94 8.40
N VAL A 72 -0.02 -6.80 7.83
CA VAL A 72 0.31 -6.42 6.45
C VAL A 72 1.48 -5.44 6.43
N ASN A 73 2.40 -5.67 5.50
CA ASN A 73 3.48 -4.76 5.16
C ASN A 73 3.01 -3.75 4.09
N TYR A 74 2.88 -2.49 4.48
CA TYR A 74 2.38 -1.43 3.61
C TYR A 74 3.54 -0.62 3.01
N LEU A 75 3.78 -0.84 1.72
CA LEU A 75 4.72 -0.07 0.90
C LEU A 75 4.01 1.20 0.40
N MET A 76 4.26 2.31 1.08
CA MET A 76 3.60 3.58 0.75
C MET A 76 4.19 4.21 -0.51
N SER A 77 3.40 5.06 -1.18
CA SER A 77 3.85 5.89 -2.29
C SER A 77 3.38 7.34 -2.15
N LEU A 78 4.05 8.26 -2.86
CA LEU A 78 3.57 9.63 -3.06
C LEU A 78 2.96 9.80 -4.45
N TYR A 79 1.96 10.67 -4.57
CA TYR A 79 1.38 11.07 -5.84
C TYR A 79 2.30 12.07 -6.54
N LEU A 80 2.64 11.83 -7.81
CA LEU A 80 3.45 12.74 -8.61
C LEU A 80 2.71 14.08 -8.78
N HIS A 81 3.23 15.12 -8.14
CA HIS A 81 2.58 16.42 -8.04
C HIS A 81 3.65 17.54 -8.03
N PRO A 82 3.35 18.78 -8.48
CA PRO A 82 4.30 19.89 -8.45
C PRO A 82 4.93 20.19 -7.07
N SER A 83 4.29 19.79 -5.98
CA SER A 83 4.82 19.92 -4.62
C SER A 83 5.87 18.85 -4.26
N VAL A 84 6.00 17.79 -5.04
CA VAL A 84 6.98 16.71 -4.81
C VAL A 84 8.29 17.10 -5.49
N THR A 85 9.12 17.82 -4.75
CA THR A 85 10.47 18.24 -5.19
C THR A 85 11.48 17.11 -4.95
N ALA A 86 12.70 17.26 -5.49
CA ALA A 86 13.80 16.32 -5.25
C ALA A 86 14.09 16.13 -3.75
N ASP A 87 14.00 17.19 -2.95
CA ASP A 87 14.18 17.14 -1.50
C ASP A 87 13.09 16.28 -0.84
N VAL A 88 11.83 16.41 -1.28
CA VAL A 88 10.73 15.56 -0.82
C VAL A 88 10.96 14.10 -1.21
N VAL A 89 11.52 13.82 -2.39
CA VAL A 89 11.87 12.45 -2.80
C VAL A 89 12.96 11.87 -1.89
N ALA A 90 13.99 12.64 -1.56
CA ALA A 90 15.05 12.22 -0.64
C ALA A 90 14.51 11.96 0.77
N GLU A 91 13.65 12.85 1.28
CA GLU A 91 12.95 12.69 2.55
C GLU A 91 12.08 11.43 2.56
N ALA A 92 11.31 11.21 1.49
CA ALA A 92 10.43 10.05 1.34
C ALA A 92 11.22 8.74 1.36
N ALA A 93 12.33 8.67 0.62
CA ALA A 93 13.22 7.51 0.62
C ALA A 93 13.81 7.25 2.03
N ALA A 94 14.25 8.29 2.73
CA ALA A 94 14.76 8.18 4.10
C ALA A 94 13.69 7.70 5.10
N ALA A 95 12.42 8.04 4.88
CA ALA A 95 11.28 7.61 5.68
C ALA A 95 10.72 6.22 5.31
N GLY A 96 11.29 5.56 4.31
CA GLY A 96 10.85 4.24 3.84
C GLY A 96 9.61 4.27 2.94
N VAL A 97 9.29 5.40 2.32
CA VAL A 97 8.30 5.46 1.24
C VAL A 97 8.89 4.78 0.00
N SER A 98 8.17 3.83 -0.58
CA SER A 98 8.72 2.88 -1.55
C SER A 98 8.64 3.36 -3.01
N GLY A 99 7.92 4.45 -3.30
CA GLY A 99 7.95 5.03 -4.63
C GLY A 99 7.03 6.24 -4.82
N ILE A 100 6.93 6.66 -6.08
CA ILE A 100 6.10 7.77 -6.54
C ILE A 100 5.25 7.26 -7.70
N LYS A 101 3.97 7.62 -7.71
CA LYS A 101 3.00 7.21 -8.73
C LYS A 101 2.35 8.40 -9.42
#